data_AF-A0A366M599-F1
#
_entry.id   AF-A0A366M599-F1
#
_cell.length_a   1.000
_cell.length_b   1.000
_cell.length_c   1.000
_cell.angle_alpha   90.00
_cell.angle_beta   90.00
_cell.angle_gamma   90.00
#
_symmetry.space_group_name_H-M   'P 1'
#
loop_
_entity.id
_entity.type
_entity.pdbx_description
1 polymer ?
#
loop_
_entity_poly.entity_id
_entity_poly.type
_entity_poly.pdbx_seq_one_letter_code
_entity_poly.pdbx_strand_id
1 'polypeptide(L)' 'MNAEHERNLALFRIVHEVATHHAGRPVPAVLATLRDRVPHAPGLGMDEGALLRIAHEISVGRDPSGL' A
#
# COMPACT_ATOMS: atom_id res chain seq x y z
N MET A 1 -5.00 23.96 -1.34
CA MET A 1 -4.41 22.66 -1.68
C MET A 1 -5.23 21.59 -0.97
N ASN A 2 -5.71 20.60 -1.72
CA ASN A 2 -6.69 19.63 -1.24
C ASN A 2 -6.01 18.62 -0.31
N ALA A 3 -6.35 18.63 0.99
CA ALA A 3 -5.84 17.68 1.97
C ALA A 3 -6.04 16.20 1.55
N GLU A 4 -7.05 15.94 0.72
CA GLU A 4 -7.28 14.63 0.10
C GLU A 4 -6.19 14.24 -0.92
N HIS A 5 -5.69 15.20 -1.69
CA HIS A 5 -4.61 14.95 -2.66
C HIS A 5 -3.29 14.61 -1.95
N GLU A 6 -2.98 15.32 -0.86
CA GLU A 6 -1.79 15.05 -0.05
C GLU A 6 -1.87 13.68 0.65
N ARG A 7 -3.07 13.29 1.09
CA ARG A 7 -3.34 11.94 1.63
C ARG A 7 -3.15 10.85 0.57
N ASN A 8 -3.75 11.03 -0.61
CA ASN A 8 -3.63 10.06 -1.70
C ASN A 8 -2.17 9.91 -2.15
N LEU A 9 -1.41 11.01 -2.18
CA LEU A 9 0.01 10.98 -2.51
C LEU A 9 0.84 10.26 -1.43
N ALA A 10 0.57 10.49 -0.15
CA ALA A 10 1.24 9.79 0.94
C ALA A 10 0.96 8.29 0.89
N LEU A 11 -0.28 7.89 0.64
CA LEU A 11 -0.68 6.50 0.48
C LEU A 11 0.02 5.85 -0.72
N PHE A 12 0.03 6.54 -1.85
CA PHE A 12 0.72 6.09 -3.06
C PHE A 12 2.20 5.81 -2.79
N ARG A 13 2.89 6.74 -2.12
CA ARG A 13 4.32 6.58 -1.79
C ARG A 13 4.56 5.35 -0.92
N ILE A 14 3.76 5.14 0.11
CA ILE A 14 3.88 3.96 0.98
C ILE A 14 3.70 2.67 0.17
N VAL A 15 2.66 2.60 -0.67
CA VAL A 15 2.37 1.42 -1.49
C VAL A 15 3.48 1.17 -2.51
N HIS A 16 3.98 2.22 -3.17
CA HIS A 16 5.06 2.13 -4.15
C HIS A 16 6.38 1.67 -3.51
N GLU A 17 6.73 2.18 -2.33
CA GLU A 17 7.89 1.69 -1.58
C GLU A 17 7.76 0.21 -1.19
N VAL A 18 6.57 -0.21 -0.73
CA VAL A 18 6.34 -1.62 -0.42
C VAL A 18 6.42 -2.47 -1.69
N ALA A 19 5.84 -2.02 -2.80
CA ALA A 19 5.88 -2.71 -4.08
C ALA A 19 7.32 -2.92 -4.58
N THR A 20 8.13 -1.86 -4.59
CA THR A 20 9.54 -1.91 -5.03
C THR A 20 10.40 -2.87 -4.20
N HIS A 21 10.14 -2.99 -2.90
CA HIS A 21 10.95 -3.83 -2.00
C HIS A 21 10.37 -5.24 -1.77
N HIS A 22 9.07 -5.44 -2.00
CA HIS A 22 8.36 -6.67 -1.66
C HIS A 22 7.69 -7.35 -2.84
N ALA A 23 7.89 -6.87 -4.07
CA ALA A 23 7.45 -7.55 -5.28
C ALA A 23 7.91 -9.02 -5.29
N GLY A 24 7.00 -9.94 -5.57
CA GLY A 24 7.29 -11.38 -5.58
C GLY A 24 7.36 -12.05 -4.20
N ARG A 25 7.22 -11.30 -3.10
CA ARG A 25 7.15 -11.88 -1.75
C ARG A 25 5.75 -12.43 -1.46
N PRO A 26 5.59 -13.38 -0.51
CA PRO A 26 4.28 -13.93 -0.17
C PRO A 26 3.31 -12.86 0.35
N VAL A 27 2.04 -12.95 -0.04
CA VAL A 27 0.96 -12.04 0.39
C VAL A 27 0.97 -11.74 1.90
N PRO A 28 1.13 -12.73 2.82
CA PRO A 28 1.16 -12.43 4.25
C PRO A 28 2.29 -11.50 4.68
N ALA A 29 3.47 -11.60 4.03
CA ALA A 29 4.62 -10.76 4.33
C ALA A 29 4.41 -9.32 3.81
N VAL A 30 3.83 -9.18 2.62
CA VAL A 30 3.46 -7.88 2.06
C VAL A 30 2.38 -7.21 2.90
N LEU A 31 1.34 -7.97 3.27
CA LEU A 31 0.22 -7.47 4.07
C LEU A 31 0.65 -7.01 5.46
N ALA A 32 1.55 -7.76 6.12
CA ALA A 32 2.12 -7.33 7.40
C ALA A 32 2.86 -6.00 7.27
N THR A 33 3.62 -5.81 6.18
CA THR A 33 4.35 -4.56 5.91
C THR A 33 3.40 -3.39 5.62
N LEU A 34 2.34 -3.61 4.85
CA LEU A 34 1.32 -2.59 4.59
C LEU A 34 0.56 -2.22 5.86
N ARG A 35 0.18 -3.20 6.68
CA ARG A 35 -0.46 -2.97 7.99
C ARG A 35 0.45 -2.25 8.96
N ASP A 36 1.75 -2.43 8.89
CA ASP A 36 2.69 -1.65 9.70
C ASP A 36 2.77 -0.21 9.20
N ARG A 37 2.88 0.03 7.89
CA ARG A 37 3.16 1.38 7.35
C ARG A 37 1.93 2.28 7.17
N VAL A 38 0.76 1.74 6.84
CA VAL A 38 -0.46 2.52 6.56
C VAL A 38 -1.08 3.20 7.80
N PRO A 39 -1.16 2.59 9.00
CA PRO A 39 -1.75 3.23 10.18
C PRO A 39 -0.90 4.38 10.75
N HIS A 40 0.39 4.44 10.43
CA HIS A 40 1.25 5.55 10.85
C HIS A 40 0.92 6.88 10.13
N ALA A 41 0.02 6.86 9.16
CA ALA A 41 -0.40 8.04 8.43
C ALA A 41 -1.83 8.46 8.84
N PRO A 42 -1.99 9.61 9.55
CA PRO A 42 -3.29 10.06 10.04
C PRO A 42 -4.26 10.33 8.88
N GLY A 43 -5.40 9.63 8.87
CA GLY A 43 -6.43 9.78 7.84
C GLY A 43 -6.24 8.94 6.57
N LEU A 44 -5.30 7.99 6.55
CA LEU A 44 -5.13 6.99 5.48
C LEU A 44 -5.78 5.64 5.81
N GLY A 45 -6.88 5.65 6.56
CA GLY A 45 -7.60 4.43 6.95
C GLY A 45 -8.03 3.64 5.72
N MET A 46 -7.27 2.61 5.37
CA MET A 46 -7.55 1.72 4.27
C MET A 46 -8.18 0.46 4.83
N ASP A 47 -9.35 0.10 4.31
CA ASP A 47 -10.03 -1.13 4.72
C ASP A 47 -9.15 -2.36 4.51
N GLU A 48 -9.33 -3.35 5.37
CA GLU A 48 -8.56 -4.59 5.33
C GLU A 48 -8.65 -5.31 3.97
N GLY A 49 -9.80 -5.23 3.30
CA GLY A 49 -9.98 -5.75 1.95
C GLY A 49 -9.12 -5.03 0.89
N ALA A 50 -8.94 -3.71 1.02
CA ALA A 50 -8.08 -2.94 0.13
C ALA A 50 -6.60 -3.23 0.39
N LEU A 51 -6.19 -3.35 1.66
CA LEU A 51 -4.83 -3.79 2.03
C LEU A 51 -4.52 -5.18 1.48
N LEU A 52 -5.46 -6.12 1.58
CA LEU A 52 -5.29 -7.48 1.04
C LEU A 52 -5.17 -7.48 -0.48
N ARG A 53 -5.97 -6.67 -1.18
CA ARG A 53 -5.89 -6.51 -2.63
C ARG A 53 -4.52 -5.98 -3.07
N ILE A 54 -4.02 -4.93 -2.42
CA ILE A 54 -2.70 -4.36 -2.72
C ILE A 54 -1.59 -5.38 -2.42
N ALA A 55 -1.68 -6.08 -1.29
CA ALA A 55 -0.73 -7.13 -0.94
C ALA A 55 -0.66 -8.23 -2.00
N HIS A 56 -1.82 -8.63 -2.55
CA HIS A 56 -1.90 -9.63 -3.61
C HIS A 56 -1.26 -9.13 -4.91
N GLU A 57 -1.58 -7.92 -5.35
CA GLU A 57 -1.00 -7.32 -6.57
C GLU A 57 0.53 -7.22 -6.48
N ILE A 58 1.06 -6.72 -5.36
CA ILE A 58 2.51 -6.65 -5.10
C ILE A 58 3.11 -8.05 -5.08
N SER A 59 2.45 -9.01 -4.43
CA SER A 59 2.92 -10.40 -4.34
C SER A 59 3.10 -11.03 -5.73
N VAL A 60 2.19 -10.76 -6.67
CA VAL A 60 2.29 -11.25 -8.05
C VAL A 60 3.26 -10.42 -8.92
N GLY A 61 3.93 -9.42 -8.35
CA GLY A 61 4.85 -8.53 -9.05
C GLY A 61 4.15 -7.49 -9.93
N ARG A 62 2.84 -7.30 -9.73
CA ARG A 62 2.08 -6.26 -10.41
C ARG A 62 2.19 -4.98 -9.60
N ASP A 63 2.46 -3.88 -10.29
CA ASP A 63 2.45 -2.58 -9.65
C ASP A 63 0.98 -2.21 -9.32
N PRO A 64 0.60 -2.13 -8.03
CA PRO A 64 -0.75 -1.75 -7.62
C PRO A 64 -0.99 -0.24 -7.80
N SER A 65 0.05 0.51 -8.14
CA SER A 65 0.06 1.96 -8.17
C SER A 65 -0.35 2.53 -9.52
N GLY A 66 -0.97 1.74 -10.41
CA GLY A 66 -1.43 2.10 -11.76
C GLY A 66 -2.47 3.21 -11.87
N LEU A 67 -2.13 4.37 -11.31
CA LEU A 67 -2.71 5.70 -11.43
C LEU A 67 -1.85 6.53 -12.38
#